data_AF-E0M4G9-F1
#
_entry.id   AF-E0M4G9-F1
#
_cell.length_a   1.000
_cell.length_b   1.000
_cell.length_c   1.000
_cell.angle_alpha   90.00
_cell.angle_beta   90.00
_cell.angle_gamma   90.00
#
_symmetry.space_group_name_H-M   'P 1'
#
loop_
_entity.id
_entity.type
_entity.pdbx_description
1 polymer ?
#
loop_
_entity_poly.entity_id
_entity_poly.type
_entity_poly.pdbx_seq_one_letter_code
_entity_poly.pdbx_strand_id
1 'polypeptide(L)'
;MSYKLYFQYGNGTKSHTLATGSQRDARHHLDYLLSEKEPRSLAKQIVIMYGAEIIMEACPTLEDDAIRGMARWRRAGNTQQMHNPVTASIYMPLAAREFLVNQGDGSLAAGMRKIMLEIGGPEVAAGYMVENQGEAIAEA
;
A
#
# COMPACT_ATOMS: atom_id res chain seq x y z
N MET A 1 3.01 3.78 -10.55
CA MET A 1 2.85 2.31 -10.56
C MET A 1 1.40 2.00 -10.23
N SER A 2 0.78 1.04 -10.93
CA SER A 2 -0.65 0.76 -10.78
C SER A 2 -0.90 -0.72 -10.54
N TYR A 3 -1.99 -1.00 -9.83
CA TYR A 3 -2.62 -2.30 -9.71
C TYR A 3 -3.39 -2.64 -10.98
N LYS A 4 -3.39 -3.92 -11.35
CA LYS A 4 -4.25 -4.49 -12.39
C LYS A 4 -4.87 -5.78 -11.90
N LEU A 5 -6.20 -5.90 -11.99
CA LEU A 5 -6.97 -7.04 -11.49
C LEU A 5 -7.89 -7.56 -12.58
N TYR A 6 -8.03 -8.88 -12.71
CA TYR A 6 -8.93 -9.49 -13.69
C TYR A 6 -9.18 -10.97 -13.40
N PHE A 7 -10.27 -11.49 -13.94
CA PHE A 7 -10.42 -12.93 -14.18
C PHE A 7 -9.62 -13.34 -15.41
N GLN A 8 -9.02 -14.53 -15.37
CA GLN A 8 -8.41 -15.17 -16.52
C GLN A 8 -9.05 -16.54 -16.74
N TYR A 9 -9.48 -16.81 -17.97
CA TYR A 9 -10.14 -18.04 -18.37
C TYR A 9 -9.17 -19.06 -18.98
N GLY A 10 -9.61 -20.31 -19.15
CA GLY A 10 -8.77 -21.39 -19.68
C GLY A 10 -8.17 -21.14 -21.07
N ASN A 11 -8.87 -20.37 -21.91
CA ASN A 11 -8.41 -19.94 -23.24
C ASN A 11 -7.51 -18.68 -23.21
N GLY A 12 -7.19 -18.16 -22.03
CA GLY A 12 -6.37 -16.96 -21.84
C GLY A 12 -7.12 -15.63 -21.97
N THR A 13 -8.43 -15.62 -22.23
CA THR A 13 -9.21 -14.37 -22.23
C THR A 13 -9.28 -13.80 -20.81
N LYS A 14 -9.50 -12.48 -20.74
CA LYS A 14 -9.58 -11.72 -19.50
C LYS A 14 -10.90 -10.95 -19.45
N SER A 15 -11.50 -10.86 -18.27
CA SER A 15 -12.72 -10.06 -18.05
C SER A 15 -12.65 -9.31 -16.73
N HIS A 16 -13.63 -8.44 -16.49
CA HIS A 16 -13.78 -7.67 -15.25
C HIS A 16 -12.46 -6.98 -14.85
N THR A 17 -11.80 -6.40 -15.84
CA THR A 17 -10.45 -5.85 -15.66
C THR A 17 -10.53 -4.47 -15.01
N LEU A 18 -9.80 -4.28 -13.92
CA LEU A 18 -9.53 -2.97 -13.32
C LEU A 18 -8.05 -2.63 -13.46
N ALA A 19 -7.75 -1.36 -13.74
CA ALA A 19 -6.42 -0.78 -13.57
C ALA A 19 -6.54 0.49 -12.72
N THR A 20 -5.81 0.56 -11.60
CA THR A 20 -5.90 1.68 -10.65
C THR A 20 -4.58 1.93 -9.94
N GLY A 21 -4.27 3.17 -9.57
CA GLY A 21 -3.16 3.48 -8.65
C GLY A 21 -3.50 3.22 -7.18
N SER A 22 -4.80 3.11 -6.85
CA SER A 22 -5.31 3.02 -5.49
C SER A 22 -5.39 1.57 -5.03
N GLN A 23 -4.70 1.24 -3.94
CA GLN A 23 -4.83 -0.08 -3.29
C GLN A 23 -6.24 -0.30 -2.74
N ARG A 24 -6.92 0.76 -2.28
CA ARG A 24 -8.29 0.68 -1.77
C ARG A 24 -9.25 0.24 -2.87
N ASP A 25 -9.17 0.87 -4.04
CA ASP A 25 -10.04 0.55 -5.17
C ASP A 25 -9.74 -0.87 -5.68
N ALA A 26 -8.46 -1.26 -5.70
CA ALA A 26 -8.06 -2.62 -6.03
C ALA A 26 -8.66 -3.66 -5.08
N ARG A 27 -8.73 -3.38 -3.76
CA ARG A 27 -9.36 -4.27 -2.78
C ARG A 27 -10.87 -4.35 -2.96
N HIS A 28 -11.54 -3.21 -3.12
CA HIS A 28 -12.98 -3.20 -3.41
C HIS A 28 -13.32 -3.96 -4.69
N HIS A 29 -12.48 -3.85 -5.72
CA HIS A 29 -12.67 -4.60 -6.95
C HIS A 29 -12.42 -6.09 -6.78
N LEU A 30 -11.48 -6.50 -5.93
CA LEU A 30 -11.34 -7.91 -5.56
C LEU A 30 -12.63 -8.44 -4.92
N ASP A 31 -13.24 -7.70 -4.00
CA ASP A 31 -14.52 -8.10 -3.39
C ASP A 31 -15.65 -8.18 -4.43
N TYR A 32 -15.68 -7.24 -5.38
CA TYR A 32 -16.59 -7.31 -6.53
C TYR A 32 -16.39 -8.59 -7.34
N LEU A 33 -15.15 -8.94 -7.71
CA LEU A 33 -14.85 -10.19 -8.42
C LEU A 33 -15.30 -11.42 -7.62
N LEU A 34 -15.09 -11.43 -6.30
CA LEU A 34 -15.50 -12.55 -5.45
C LEU A 34 -17.04 -12.69 -5.38
N SER A 35 -17.78 -11.58 -5.48
CA SER A 35 -19.24 -11.57 -5.50
C SER A 35 -19.87 -12.07 -6.81
N GLU A 36 -19.12 -12.00 -7.92
CA GLU A 36 -19.56 -12.39 -9.27
C GLU A 36 -19.56 -13.93 -9.45
N LYS A 37 -20.66 -14.59 -9.07
CA LYS A 37 -20.77 -16.06 -9.04
C LYS A 37 -20.56 -16.72 -10.42
N GLU A 38 -21.26 -16.25 -11.45
CA GLU A 38 -21.16 -16.87 -12.79
C GLU A 38 -19.77 -16.68 -13.40
N PRO A 39 -19.21 -15.45 -13.49
CA PRO A 39 -17.86 -15.26 -14.03
C PRO A 39 -16.78 -16.00 -13.24
N ARG A 40 -16.89 -16.04 -11.90
CA ARG A 40 -15.96 -16.74 -11.03
C ARG A 40 -15.95 -18.25 -11.26
N SER A 41 -17.12 -18.85 -11.49
CA SER A 41 -17.25 -20.29 -11.76
C SER A 41 -16.57 -20.73 -13.06
N LEU A 42 -16.52 -19.82 -14.05
CA LEU A 42 -15.94 -20.06 -15.36
C LEU A 42 -14.44 -19.71 -15.42
N ALA A 43 -13.98 -18.84 -14.52
CA ALA A 43 -12.60 -18.41 -14.47
C ALA A 43 -11.67 -19.57 -14.11
N LYS A 44 -10.48 -19.58 -14.72
CA LYS A 44 -9.38 -20.46 -14.31
C LYS A 44 -8.67 -19.89 -13.09
N GLN A 45 -8.51 -18.57 -13.04
CA GLN A 45 -7.78 -17.88 -11.98
C GLN A 45 -8.17 -16.40 -11.85
N ILE A 46 -7.99 -15.88 -10.64
CA ILE A 46 -8.04 -14.44 -10.33
C ILE A 46 -6.61 -13.94 -10.23
N VAL A 47 -6.27 -12.91 -10.98
CA VAL A 47 -4.91 -12.37 -11.03
C VAL A 47 -4.89 -10.92 -10.55
N ILE A 48 -3.91 -10.59 -9.71
CA ILE A 48 -3.59 -9.22 -9.30
C ILE A 48 -2.13 -8.95 -9.63
N MET A 49 -1.88 -7.88 -10.36
CA MET A 49 -0.55 -7.38 -10.69
C MET A 49 -0.30 -6.02 -10.07
N TYR A 50 0.95 -5.72 -9.77
CA TYR A 50 1.43 -4.37 -9.47
C TYR A 50 2.57 -4.02 -10.44
N GLY A 51 2.31 -3.11 -11.37
CA GLY A 51 3.20 -2.91 -12.52
C GLY A 51 3.30 -4.20 -13.36
N ALA A 52 4.52 -4.73 -13.51
CA ALA A 52 4.78 -5.97 -14.25
C ALA A 52 4.78 -7.24 -13.36
N GLU A 53 4.73 -7.09 -12.04
CA GLU A 53 4.81 -8.20 -11.09
C GLU A 53 3.42 -8.76 -10.77
N ILE A 54 3.29 -10.09 -10.74
CA ILE A 54 2.09 -10.76 -10.23
C ILE A 54 2.21 -10.85 -8.70
N ILE A 55 1.29 -10.19 -8.00
CA ILE A 55 1.25 -10.16 -6.52
C ILE A 55 0.18 -11.08 -5.94
N MET A 56 -0.71 -11.60 -6.79
CA MET A 56 -1.66 -12.66 -6.46
C MET A 56 -2.04 -13.45 -7.71
N GLU A 57 -2.09 -14.76 -7.58
CA GLU A 57 -2.73 -15.68 -8.51
C GLU A 57 -3.48 -16.71 -7.67
N ALA A 58 -4.81 -16.73 -7.77
CA ALA A 58 -5.67 -17.54 -6.91
C ALA A 58 -6.65 -18.39 -7.72
N CYS A 59 -6.89 -19.61 -7.25
CA CYS A 59 -7.93 -20.47 -7.78
C CYS A 59 -9.30 -19.92 -7.36
N PRO A 60 -10.26 -19.71 -8.29
CA PRO A 60 -11.55 -19.08 -7.97
C PRO A 60 -12.43 -19.94 -7.05
N THR A 61 -12.14 -21.23 -6.93
CA THR A 61 -12.87 -22.18 -6.07
C THR A 61 -12.44 -22.15 -4.61
N LEU A 62 -11.38 -21.40 -4.27
CA LEU A 62 -10.99 -21.19 -2.88
C LEU A 62 -12.01 -20.31 -2.14
N GLU A 63 -12.06 -20.46 -0.83
CA GLU A 63 -12.83 -19.60 0.07
C GLU A 63 -12.37 -18.15 -0.04
N ASP A 64 -13.32 -17.21 0.08
CA ASP A 64 -13.08 -15.78 -0.14
C ASP A 64 -11.96 -15.22 0.75
N ASP A 65 -11.96 -15.60 2.03
CA ASP A 65 -10.96 -15.12 2.98
C ASP A 65 -9.56 -15.66 2.69
N ALA A 66 -9.48 -16.90 2.17
CA ALA A 66 -8.21 -17.47 1.71
C ALA A 66 -7.69 -16.67 0.51
N ILE A 67 -8.55 -16.35 -0.47
CA ILE A 67 -8.16 -15.55 -1.64
C ILE A 67 -7.71 -14.15 -1.22
N ARG A 68 -8.45 -13.48 -0.33
CA ARG A 68 -8.08 -12.15 0.20
C ARG A 68 -6.71 -12.15 0.87
N GLY A 69 -6.38 -13.22 1.60
CA GLY A 69 -5.11 -13.39 2.30
C GLY A 69 -3.90 -13.66 1.39
N MET A 70 -4.11 -14.12 0.15
CA MET A 70 -3.01 -14.44 -0.79
C MET A 70 -2.36 -13.20 -1.41
N ALA A 71 -3.09 -12.08 -1.51
CA ALA A 71 -2.59 -10.88 -2.16
C ALA A 71 -1.47 -10.21 -1.36
N ARG A 72 -0.26 -10.18 -1.95
CA ARG A 72 0.90 -9.47 -1.39
C ARG A 72 0.83 -7.98 -1.69
N TRP A 73 -0.15 -7.31 -1.09
CA TRP A 73 -0.34 -5.87 -1.26
C TRP A 73 0.94 -5.11 -0.91
N ARG A 74 1.39 -4.23 -1.81
CA ARG A 74 2.44 -3.29 -1.47
C ARG A 74 1.90 -2.39 -0.38
N ARG A 75 2.65 -2.23 0.72
CA ARG A 75 2.33 -1.24 1.74
C ARG A 75 2.14 0.09 1.00
N ALA A 76 0.96 0.70 1.14
CA ALA A 76 0.74 2.04 0.62
C ALA A 76 1.96 2.86 1.00
N GLY A 77 2.66 3.41 0.00
CA GLY A 77 3.70 4.40 0.26
C GLY A 77 2.99 5.48 1.05
N ASN A 78 3.23 5.49 2.35
CA ASN A 78 2.47 6.27 3.30
C ASN A 78 2.53 7.70 2.76
N THR A 79 1.42 8.21 2.22
CA THR A 79 1.35 9.60 1.81
C THR A 79 1.21 10.32 3.14
N GLN A 80 2.35 10.49 3.81
CA GLN A 80 2.43 11.02 5.15
C GLN A 80 1.81 12.41 5.04
N GLN A 81 0.64 12.58 5.65
CA GLN A 81 -0.01 13.88 5.67
C GLN A 81 0.88 14.80 6.50
N MET A 82 1.36 15.86 5.85
CA MET A 82 2.14 16.92 6.47
C MET A 82 1.29 18.19 6.41
N HIS A 83 1.28 18.95 7.49
CA HIS A 83 0.65 20.26 7.47
C HIS A 83 1.52 21.24 6.68
N ASN A 84 0.97 21.84 5.61
CA ASN A 84 1.66 22.77 4.71
C ASN A 84 3.01 22.21 4.18
N PRO A 85 2.99 21.16 3.33
CA PRO A 85 4.22 20.54 2.85
C PRO A 85 5.05 21.52 2.03
N VAL A 86 6.34 21.59 2.33
CA VAL A 86 7.33 22.40 1.60
C VAL A 86 8.45 21.49 1.11
N THR A 87 8.90 21.70 -0.12
CA THR A 87 10.05 21.01 -0.71
C THR A 87 11.29 21.89 -0.61
N ALA A 88 12.37 21.35 -0.05
CA ALA A 88 13.69 21.97 -0.06
C ALA A 88 14.74 20.98 -0.57
N SER A 89 15.67 21.47 -1.38
CA SER A 89 16.83 20.72 -1.84
C SER A 89 18.03 21.08 -0.99
N ILE A 90 18.66 20.10 -0.36
CA ILE A 90 19.86 20.29 0.46
C ILE A 90 21.02 19.46 -0.12
N TYR A 91 22.23 20.03 -0.09
CA TYR A 91 23.46 19.27 -0.34
C TYR A 91 23.92 18.64 0.96
N MET A 92 24.28 17.35 0.93
CA MET A 92 24.70 16.63 2.14
C MET A 92 25.86 15.66 1.86
N PRO A 93 26.73 15.40 2.85
CA PRO A 93 27.76 14.37 2.74
C PRO A 93 27.15 12.96 2.58
N LEU A 94 27.82 12.08 1.86
CA LEU A 94 27.37 10.70 1.63
C LEU A 94 27.09 9.95 2.93
N ALA A 95 27.96 10.08 3.93
CA ALA A 95 27.80 9.44 5.23
C ALA A 95 26.49 9.86 5.93
N ALA A 96 26.07 11.14 5.81
CA ALA A 96 24.81 11.62 6.38
C ALA A 96 23.60 11.02 5.66
N ARG A 97 23.67 10.89 4.32
CA ARG A 97 22.63 10.21 3.53
C ARG A 97 22.49 8.75 3.96
N GLU A 98 23.60 8.02 4.06
CA GLU A 98 23.58 6.59 4.44
C GLU A 98 23.05 6.39 5.86
N PHE A 99 23.48 7.23 6.81
CA PHE A 99 22.95 7.23 8.16
C PHE A 99 21.42 7.36 8.18
N LEU A 100 20.87 8.34 7.46
CA LEU A 100 19.43 8.56 7.41
C LEU A 100 18.68 7.42 6.70
N VAL A 101 19.23 6.87 5.61
CA VAL A 101 18.65 5.70 4.94
C VAL A 101 18.58 4.50 5.87
N ASN A 102 19.62 4.26 6.68
CA ASN A 102 19.65 3.18 7.66
C ASN A 102 18.64 3.42 8.81
N GLN A 103 18.47 4.66 9.25
CA GLN A 103 17.48 5.01 10.29
C GLN A 103 16.02 4.85 9.82
N GLY A 104 15.78 4.94 8.51
CA GLY A 104 14.45 4.89 7.89
C GLY A 104 14.14 3.60 7.14
N ASP A 105 14.77 2.48 7.50
CA ASP A 105 14.58 1.16 6.87
C ASP A 105 14.67 1.21 5.32
N GLY A 106 15.66 1.94 4.80
CA GLY A 106 15.89 2.12 3.37
C GLY A 106 15.29 3.40 2.78
N SER A 107 14.58 4.22 3.56
CA SER A 107 13.98 5.49 3.12
C SER A 107 14.63 6.70 3.78
N LEU A 108 15.27 7.55 2.97
CA LEU A 108 15.88 8.81 3.42
C LEU A 108 14.85 9.72 4.13
N ALA A 109 13.66 9.85 3.56
CA ALA A 109 12.59 10.68 4.11
C ALA A 109 12.06 10.13 5.45
N ALA A 110 11.94 8.80 5.58
CA ALA A 110 11.53 8.17 6.83
C ALA A 110 12.58 8.38 7.93
N GLY A 111 13.87 8.23 7.60
CA GLY A 111 14.96 8.50 8.53
C GLY A 111 14.99 9.96 8.97
N MET A 112 14.85 10.90 8.03
CA MET A 112 14.78 12.32 8.33
C MET A 112 13.59 12.65 9.23
N ARG A 113 12.39 12.10 8.95
CA ARG A 113 11.22 12.27 9.82
C ARG A 113 11.47 11.73 11.22
N LYS A 114 12.03 10.53 11.34
CA LYS A 114 12.32 9.91 12.64
C LYS A 114 13.21 10.81 13.49
N ILE A 115 14.31 11.31 12.91
CA ILE A 115 15.22 12.24 13.58
C ILE A 115 14.50 13.54 13.94
N MET A 116 13.73 14.13 13.02
CA MET A 116 13.01 15.38 13.26
C MET A 116 11.93 15.26 14.34
N LEU A 117 11.28 14.11 14.47
CA LEU A 117 10.33 13.84 15.55
C LEU A 117 11.03 13.64 16.90
N GLU A 118 12.25 13.08 16.89
CA GLU A 118 13.05 12.86 18.09
C GLU A 118 13.62 14.17 18.65
N ILE A 119 14.09 15.07 17.79
CA ILE A 119 14.81 16.30 18.21
C ILE A 119 14.01 17.59 18.07
N GLY A 120 13.00 17.63 17.19
CA GLY A 120 12.34 18.86 16.75
C GLY A 120 11.29 19.42 17.71
N GLY A 121 10.97 18.69 18.79
CA GLY A 121 10.00 19.13 19.78
C GLY A 121 8.55 19.22 19.27
N PRO A 122 7.63 19.81 20.06
CA PRO A 122 6.19 19.75 19.81
C PRO A 122 5.74 20.43 18.50
N GLU A 123 6.37 21.55 18.13
CA GLU A 123 6.01 22.31 16.92
C GLU A 123 6.29 21.52 15.64
N VAL A 124 7.45 20.84 15.59
CA VAL A 124 7.81 19.98 14.47
C VAL A 124 6.91 18.75 14.43
N ALA A 125 6.61 18.14 15.57
CA ALA A 125 5.70 17.00 15.66
C ALA A 125 4.29 17.31 15.14
N ALA A 126 3.76 18.50 15.45
CA ALA A 126 2.47 18.98 14.94
C ALA A 126 2.47 19.08 13.40
N GLY A 127 3.59 19.51 12.80
CA GLY A 127 3.75 19.57 11.34
C GLY A 127 3.68 18.20 10.65
N TYR A 128 4.11 17.14 11.35
CA TYR A 128 4.05 15.76 10.87
C TYR A 128 2.71 15.06 11.11
N MET A 129 1.69 15.79 11.61
CA MET A 129 0.35 15.28 11.93
C MET A 129 0.42 13.89 12.59
N VAL A 130 1.29 13.75 13.58
CA VAL A 130 1.32 12.52 14.39
C VAL A 130 0.00 12.53 15.16
N GLU A 131 -1.00 11.78 14.68
CA GLU A 131 -2.13 11.42 15.52
C GLU A 131 -1.55 10.78 16.77
N ASN A 132 -1.84 11.35 17.94
CA ASN A 132 -1.63 10.70 19.22
C ASN A 132 -2.36 9.35 19.17
N GLN A 133 -1.67 8.28 18.76
CA GLN A 133 -2.13 6.91 18.90
C GLN A 133 -2.03 6.47 20.37
N GLY A 134 -2.60 7.27 21.27
CA GLY A 134 -2.38 7.17 22.70
C GLY A 134 -3.37 7.99 23.50
N GLU A 135 -4.67 7.80 23.26
CA GLU A 135 -5.72 8.04 24.25
C GLU A 135 -7.02 7.35 23.77
N ALA A 136 -6.96 6.02 23.71
CA ALA A 136 -8.14 5.17 23.67
C ALA A 136 -7.99 4.05 24.70
N ILE A 137 -7.65 4.44 25.95
CA ILE A 137 -7.86 3.61 27.13
C ILE A 137 -8.37 4.53 28.23
N ALA A 138 -9.48 4.12 28.84
CA ALA A 138 -10.19 4.70 29.97
C ALA A 138 -11.16 5.86 29.66
N GLU A 139 -12.43 5.52 29.44
CA GLU A 139 -13.52 5.82 30.40
C GLU A 139 -14.88 5.39 29.82
N ALA A 140 -15.49 4.38 30.44
CA ALA A 140 -16.93 4.22 30.75
C ALA A 140 -17.21 2.78 31.22
#